data_AF-A0A849GLH5-F1
#
_entry.id   AF-A0A849GLH5-F1
#
_cell.length_a   1.000
_cell.length_b   1.000
_cell.length_c   1.000
_cell.angle_alpha   90.00
_cell.angle_beta   90.00
_cell.angle_gamma   90.00
#
_symmetry.space_group_name_H-M   'P 1'
#
loop_
_entity.id
_entity.type
_entity.pdbx_description
1 polymer ?
#
loop_
_entity_poly.entity_id
_entity_poly.type
_entity_poly.pdbx_seq_one_letter_code
_entity_poly.pdbx_strand_id
1 'polypeptide(L)'
;SNFGYDQRVELLGASGMVQSLNRKPTEVRRFGAKHVEAAEPYLEFFIERYREAFDAEIDAFVDAVENGKPIQASFEDGRRALMLAEAAMKSAVEGRFVRVDEAN
;
A
#
# COMPACT_ATOMS: atom_id res chain seq x y z
N SER A 1 10.51 1.94 -13.77
CA SER A 1 11.71 1.55 -13.00
C SER A 1 11.90 0.05 -13.19
N ASN A 2 13.12 -0.40 -13.49
CA ASN A 2 13.38 -1.74 -14.06
C ASN A 2 13.27 -2.93 -13.07
N PHE A 3 12.57 -2.74 -11.94
CA PHE A 3 12.50 -3.70 -10.82
C PHE A 3 11.06 -3.97 -10.33
N GLY A 4 10.05 -3.29 -10.88
CA GLY A 4 8.64 -3.39 -10.49
C GLY A 4 8.21 -2.46 -9.34
N TYR A 5 6.97 -2.63 -8.86
CA TYR A 5 6.40 -1.83 -7.76
C TYR A 5 6.82 -2.37 -6.38
N ASP A 6 7.41 -1.51 -5.54
CA ASP A 6 7.75 -1.82 -4.14
C ASP A 6 6.65 -1.30 -3.18
N GLN A 7 5.91 -2.22 -2.58
CA GLN A 7 4.73 -1.99 -1.74
C GLN A 7 4.76 -2.97 -0.56
N ARG A 8 5.57 -2.66 0.44
CA ARG A 8 5.72 -3.45 1.65
C ARG A 8 5.05 -2.77 2.83
N VAL A 9 4.50 -3.58 3.73
CA VAL A 9 3.95 -3.13 5.01
C VAL A 9 4.48 -4.05 6.10
N GLU A 10 4.87 -3.46 7.22
CA GLU A 10 5.35 -4.17 8.40
C GLU A 10 4.64 -3.63 9.65
N LEU A 11 4.24 -4.53 10.53
CA LEU A 11 3.70 -4.21 11.85
C LEU A 11 4.45 -5.02 12.90
N LEU A 12 5.15 -4.32 13.79
CA LEU A 12 5.87 -4.87 14.93
C LEU A 12 5.13 -4.52 16.23
N GLY A 13 4.93 -5.51 17.09
CA GLY A 13 4.28 -5.35 18.39
C GLY A 13 4.90 -6.27 19.47
N ALA A 14 4.35 -6.18 20.68
CA ALA A 14 4.88 -6.89 21.85
C ALA A 14 4.97 -8.42 21.68
N SER A 15 4.09 -9.00 20.85
CA SER A 15 4.00 -10.44 20.63
C SER A 15 4.68 -10.92 19.33
N GLY A 16 5.34 -10.03 18.60
CA GLY A 16 6.01 -10.36 17.34
C GLY A 16 5.70 -9.40 16.20
N MET A 17 5.87 -9.88 14.98
CA MET A 17 5.85 -9.06 13.76
C MET A 17 5.07 -9.76 12.65
N VAL A 18 4.37 -8.96 11.83
CA VAL A 18 3.78 -9.40 10.57
C VAL A 18 4.24 -8.52 9.42
N GLN A 19 4.44 -9.12 8.24
CA GLN A 19 4.91 -8.43 7.05
C GLN A 19 4.08 -8.84 5.83
N SER A 20 3.74 -7.85 5.00
CA SER A 20 3.27 -8.04 3.63
C SER A 20 4.40 -7.67 2.68
N LEU A 21 4.89 -8.65 1.91
CA LEU A 21 6.00 -8.48 0.97
C LEU A 21 5.52 -8.22 -0.46
N ASN A 22 6.46 -7.90 -1.35
CA ASN A 22 6.16 -7.66 -2.76
C ASN A 22 5.72 -8.91 -3.51
N ARG A 23 4.82 -8.71 -4.48
CA ARG A 23 4.30 -9.77 -5.36
C ARG A 23 5.17 -9.90 -6.60
N LYS A 24 5.44 -11.15 -6.99
CA LYS A 24 6.11 -11.51 -8.24
C LYS A 24 5.10 -12.21 -9.16
N PRO A 25 5.30 -12.21 -10.49
CA PRO A 25 4.45 -12.97 -11.40
C PRO A 25 4.44 -14.47 -11.07
N THR A 26 5.59 -15.00 -10.63
CA THR A 26 5.76 -16.41 -10.27
C THR A 26 6.60 -16.58 -9.00
N GLU A 27 6.50 -17.75 -8.37
CA GLU A 27 7.40 -18.16 -7.29
C GLU A 27 8.64 -18.94 -7.77
N VAL A 28 8.94 -18.90 -9.07
CA VAL A 28 10.13 -19.54 -9.62
C VAL A 28 11.39 -18.93 -9.00
N ARG A 29 12.37 -19.79 -8.70
CA ARG A 29 13.70 -19.41 -8.24
C ARG A 29 14.76 -20.11 -9.07
N ARG A 30 15.80 -19.38 -9.46
CA ARG A 30 16.95 -19.92 -10.18
C ARG A 30 18.19 -19.96 -9.29
N PHE A 31 18.85 -21.12 -9.31
CA PHE A 31 20.10 -21.39 -8.61
C PHE A 31 21.21 -21.68 -9.62
N GLY A 32 22.40 -21.10 -9.42
CA GLY A 32 23.56 -21.38 -10.26
C GLY A 32 24.83 -20.74 -9.72
N ALA A 33 25.96 -20.96 -10.42
CA ALA A 33 27.27 -20.50 -9.96
C ALA A 33 27.41 -18.98 -9.77
N LYS A 34 26.57 -18.18 -10.45
CA LYS A 34 26.60 -16.71 -10.37
C LYS A 34 25.61 -16.12 -9.37
N HIS A 35 24.47 -16.77 -9.17
CA HIS A 35 23.38 -16.26 -8.34
C HIS A 35 22.65 -17.41 -7.65
N VAL A 36 22.22 -17.17 -6.42
CA VAL A 36 21.37 -18.05 -5.62
C VAL A 36 20.04 -17.34 -5.43
N GLU A 37 18.92 -18.07 -5.51
CA GLU A 37 17.56 -17.54 -5.35
C GLU A 37 17.18 -16.38 -6.27
N ALA A 38 17.76 -16.30 -7.48
CA ALA A 38 17.36 -15.28 -8.44
C ALA A 38 15.88 -15.46 -8.82
N ALA A 39 15.12 -14.37 -8.78
CA ALA A 39 13.70 -14.33 -9.12
C ALA A 39 13.42 -13.25 -10.17
N GLU A 40 12.23 -13.30 -10.76
CA GLU A 40 11.76 -12.22 -11.65
C GLU A 40 11.53 -10.91 -10.87
N PRO A 41 11.58 -9.76 -11.56
CA PRO A 41 11.16 -8.47 -11.00
C PRO A 41 9.74 -8.51 -10.42
N TYR A 42 9.42 -7.55 -9.55
CA TYR A 42 8.07 -7.42 -9.01
C TYR A 42 7.07 -7.04 -10.10
N LEU A 43 5.78 -7.29 -9.84
CA LEU A 43 4.71 -6.86 -10.75
C LEU A 43 4.88 -5.37 -11.10
N GLU A 44 4.95 -5.08 -12.40
CA GLU A 44 5.35 -3.77 -12.92
C GLU A 44 4.16 -2.85 -13.15
N PHE A 45 2.94 -3.37 -13.34
CA PHE A 45 1.79 -2.52 -13.62
C PHE A 45 0.76 -2.59 -12.49
N PHE A 46 0.25 -1.43 -12.07
CA PHE A 46 -0.63 -1.33 -10.91
C PHE A 46 -1.93 -2.14 -11.09
N ILE A 47 -2.46 -2.23 -12.31
CA ILE A 47 -3.65 -3.05 -12.60
C ILE A 47 -3.37 -4.53 -12.35
N GLU A 48 -2.23 -5.06 -12.77
CA GLU A 48 -1.87 -6.46 -12.50
C GLU A 48 -1.61 -6.69 -11.02
N ARG A 49 -0.96 -5.73 -10.36
CA ARG A 49 -0.64 -5.78 -8.93
C ARG A 49 -1.87 -5.71 -8.02
N TYR A 50 -2.89 -4.96 -8.43
CA TYR A 50 -4.06 -4.62 -7.62
C TYR A 50 -5.38 -5.08 -8.21
N ARG A 51 -5.39 -5.94 -9.23
CA ARG A 51 -6.64 -6.48 -9.80
C ARG A 51 -7.60 -6.98 -8.73
N GLU A 52 -7.11 -7.86 -7.84
CA GLU A 52 -7.90 -8.40 -6.73
C GLU A 52 -8.40 -7.31 -5.77
N ALA A 53 -7.62 -6.22 -5.59
CA ALA A 53 -8.02 -5.10 -4.74
C ALA A 53 -9.11 -4.25 -5.41
N PHE A 54 -9.03 -4.00 -6.71
CA PHE A 54 -10.07 -3.29 -7.46
C PHE A 54 -11.35 -4.12 -7.55
N ASP A 55 -11.25 -5.43 -7.80
CA ASP A 55 -12.40 -6.34 -7.81
C ASP A 55 -13.11 -6.26 -6.43
N ALA A 56 -12.36 -6.37 -5.33
CA ALA A 56 -12.91 -6.26 -3.97
C ALA A 56 -13.47 -4.86 -3.63
N GLU A 57 -12.84 -3.79 -4.12
CA GLU A 57 -13.32 -2.41 -3.91
C GLU A 57 -14.67 -2.17 -4.60
N ILE A 58 -14.81 -2.61 -5.85
CA ILE A 58 -16.06 -2.49 -6.60
C ILE A 58 -17.15 -3.36 -5.97
N ASP A 59 -16.85 -4.59 -5.59
CA ASP A 59 -17.80 -5.46 -4.88
C ASP A 59 -18.30 -4.81 -3.58
N ALA A 60 -17.39 -4.25 -2.77
CA ALA A 60 -17.74 -3.57 -1.53
C ALA A 60 -18.59 -2.32 -1.77
N PHE A 61 -18.32 -1.58 -2.85
CA PHE A 61 -19.11 -0.42 -3.24
C PHE A 61 -20.54 -0.81 -3.65
N VAL A 62 -20.69 -1.82 -4.51
CA VAL A 62 -22.01 -2.32 -4.93
C VAL A 62 -22.82 -2.78 -3.72
N ASP A 63 -22.21 -3.53 -2.81
CA ASP A 63 -22.86 -4.03 -1.60
C ASP A 63 -23.29 -2.89 -0.66
N ALA A 64 -22.49 -1.83 -0.54
CA ALA A 64 -22.87 -0.64 0.22
C ALA A 64 -24.08 0.08 -0.40
N VAL A 65 -24.15 0.18 -1.72
CA VAL A 65 -25.24 0.85 -2.45
C VAL A 65 -26.53 0.02 -2.41
N GLU A 66 -26.45 -1.27 -2.69
CA GLU A 66 -27.63 -2.14 -2.82
C GLU A 66 -28.21 -2.54 -1.46
N ASN A 67 -27.35 -2.82 -0.48
CA ASN A 67 -27.74 -3.38 0.80
C ASN A 67 -27.61 -2.39 1.97
N GLY A 68 -27.20 -1.15 1.71
CA GLY A 68 -27.03 -0.12 2.75
C GLY A 68 -25.92 -0.46 3.75
N LYS A 69 -24.92 -1.26 3.36
CA LYS A 69 -23.78 -1.56 4.24
C LYS A 69 -22.89 -0.34 4.46
N PRO A 70 -22.14 -0.29 5.58
CA PRO A 70 -21.17 0.76 5.82
C PRO A 70 -20.09 0.81 4.73
N ILE A 71 -19.84 2.00 4.20
CA ILE A 71 -18.76 2.25 3.25
C ILE A 71 -17.41 2.06 3.97
N GLN A 72 -16.51 1.28 3.38
CA GLN A 72 -15.21 0.93 3.98
C GLN A 72 -14.19 2.09 3.92
N ALA A 73 -14.30 2.96 2.93
CA ALA A 73 -13.50 4.17 2.77
C ALA A 73 -14.43 5.38 2.66
N SER A 74 -14.63 6.07 3.78
CA SER A 74 -15.56 7.21 3.86
C SER A 74 -14.90 8.52 3.37
N PHE A 75 -15.73 9.56 3.24
CA PHE A 75 -15.24 10.91 2.96
C PHE A 75 -14.22 11.39 4.02
N GLU A 76 -14.47 11.08 5.30
CA GLU A 76 -13.60 11.52 6.39
C GLU A 76 -12.23 10.82 6.36
N ASP A 77 -12.16 9.57 5.87
CA ASP A 77 -10.89 8.88 5.69
C ASP A 77 -10.03 9.58 4.64
N GLY A 78 -10.63 10.00 3.53
CA GLY A 78 -9.97 10.81 2.51
C GLY A 78 -9.51 12.17 3.04
N ARG A 79 -10.35 12.86 3.82
CA ARG A 79 -10.00 14.14 4.44
C ARG A 79 -8.80 14.00 5.39
N ARG A 80 -8.78 12.99 6.25
CA ARG A 80 -7.68 12.73 7.18
C ARG A 80 -6.39 12.35 6.47
N ALA A 81 -6.47 11.56 5.40
CA ALA A 81 -5.31 11.24 4.58
C ALA A 81 -4.69 12.51 3.97
N LEU A 82 -5.51 13.46 3.50
CA LEU A 82 -5.04 14.75 3.00
C LEU A 82 -4.37 15.58 4.09
N MET A 83 -4.97 15.69 5.29
CA MET A 83 -4.37 16.43 6.41
C MET A 83 -2.98 15.87 6.80
N LEU A 84 -2.81 14.55 6.77
CA LEU A 84 -1.50 13.91 7.01
C LEU A 84 -0.49 14.28 5.92
N ALA A 85 -0.91 14.29 4.65
CA ALA A 85 -0.06 14.67 3.54
C ALA A 85 0.39 16.14 3.63
N GLU A 86 -0.50 17.06 4.00
CA GLU A 86 -0.20 18.48 4.21
C GLU A 86 0.80 18.68 5.37
N ALA A 87 0.59 17.99 6.49
CA ALA A 87 1.51 18.03 7.64
C ALA A 87 2.90 17.52 7.27
N ALA A 88 2.97 16.42 6.51
CA ALA A 88 4.24 15.85 6.02
C ALA A 88 4.95 16.82 5.05
N MET A 89 4.20 17.45 4.14
CA MET A 89 4.75 18.43 3.21
C MET A 89 5.33 19.65 3.96
N LYS A 90 4.58 20.19 4.93
CA LYS A 90 5.05 21.30 5.78
C LYS A 90 6.28 20.90 6.59
N SER A 91 6.29 19.71 7.17
CA SER A 91 7.45 19.16 7.90
C SER A 91 8.71 19.06 7.03
N ALA A 92 8.57 18.59 5.78
CA ALA A 92 9.68 18.48 4.84
C ALA A 92 10.28 19.84 4.47
N VAL A 93 9.46 20.90 4.38
CA VAL A 93 9.90 22.26 4.10
C VAL A 93 10.56 22.92 5.32
N GLU A 94 9.95 22.78 6.51
CA GLU A 94 10.42 23.45 7.72
C GLU A 94 11.56 22.71 8.44
N GLY A 95 11.82 21.44 8.10
CA GLY A 95 12.85 20.63 8.73
C GLY A 95 12.57 20.31 10.20
N ARG A 96 11.29 20.34 10.61
CA ARG A 96 10.85 20.03 11.97
C ARG A 96 9.62 19.15 11.97
N PHE A 97 9.33 18.55 13.13
CA PHE A 97 8.05 17.89 13.36
C PHE A 97 6.90 18.92 13.33
N VAL A 98 5.81 18.55 12.67
CA VAL A 98 4.58 19.35 12.52
C VAL A 98 3.42 18.46 12.95
N ARG A 99 2.64 18.90 13.94
CA ARG A 99 1.43 18.18 14.34
C ARG A 99 0.36 18.30 13.25
N VAL A 100 -0.49 17.28 13.13
CA VAL A 100 -1.51 17.24 12.08
C VAL A 100 -2.51 18.41 12.17
N ASP A 101 -2.76 18.91 13.37
CA ASP A 101 -3.60 20.09 13.64
C ASP A 101 -2.90 21.42 13.34
N GLU A 102 -1.59 21.44 13.00
CA GLU A 102 -0.87 22.64 12.52
C GLU A 102 -0.89 22.78 10.98
N ALA A 103 -1.37 21.76 10.26
CA ALA A 103 -1.37 21.70 8.80
C ALA A 103 -2.60 22.36 8.16
N ASN A 104 -3.55 22.84 8.98
CA ASN A 104 -4.75 23.57 8.57
C ASN A 104 -4.86 24.88 9.35
#